data_AF-A0A3A0UIL4-F1
#
_entry.id   AF-A0A3A0UIL4-F1
#
_cell.length_a   1.000
_cell.length_b   1.000
_cell.length_c   1.000
_cell.angle_alpha   90.00
_cell.angle_beta   90.00
_cell.angle_gamma   90.00
#
_symmetry.space_group_name_H-M   'P 1'
#
loop_
_entity.id
_entity.type
_entity.pdbx_description
1 polymer ?
#
loop_
_entity_poly.entity_id
_entity_poly.type
_entity_poly.pdbx_seq_one_letter_code
_entity_poly.pdbx_strand_id
1 'polypeptide(L)' 'GKESGQAVGYLDDGTMVVVDNAKKHIGEHIDLEVISLLQTSSGRIIFAKKLN' A
#
# COMPACT_ATOMS: atom_id res chain seq x y z
N GLY A 1 3.55 -5.70 -5.57
CA GLY A 1 4.81 -5.08 -5.12
C GLY A 1 5.96 -6.00 -5.45
N LYS A 2 7.20 -5.58 -5.22
CA LYS A 2 8.43 -6.34 -5.55
C LYS A 2 8.47 -7.73 -4.89
N GLU A 3 7.62 -7.95 -3.88
CA GLU A 3 7.42 -9.23 -3.20
C GLU A 3 6.05 -9.88 -3.52
N SER A 4 6.03 -11.21 -3.58
CA SER A 4 4.90 -12.02 -4.05
C SER A 4 3.58 -11.84 -3.25
N GLY A 5 3.64 -11.29 -2.02
CA GLY A 5 2.48 -11.08 -1.15
C GLY A 5 1.86 -9.67 -1.19
N GLN A 6 2.52 -8.71 -1.84
CA GLN A 6 2.14 -7.30 -1.75
C GLN A 6 1.10 -6.87 -2.79
N ALA A 7 0.12 -6.09 -2.34
CA ALA A 7 -0.70 -5.25 -3.22
C ALA A 7 -0.09 -3.85 -3.35
N VAL A 8 -0.33 -3.19 -4.48
CA VAL A 8 0.08 -1.80 -4.72
C VAL A 8 -1.10 -1.04 -5.30
N GLY A 9 -1.36 0.15 -4.76
CA GLY A 9 -2.35 1.09 -5.26
C GLY A 9 -1.79 2.51 -5.27
N TYR A 10 -2.58 3.45 -5.77
CA TYR A 10 -2.23 4.86 -5.83
C TYR A 10 -3.39 5.70 -5.29
N LEU A 11 -3.05 6.75 -4.54
CA LEU A 11 -4.00 7.81 -4.22
C LEU A 11 -4.08 8.81 -5.37
N ASP A 12 -5.11 9.66 -5.36
CA ASP A 12 -5.35 10.67 -6.40
C ASP A 12 -4.21 11.68 -6.54
N ASP A 13 -3.43 11.89 -5.48
CA ASP A 13 -2.25 12.76 -5.48
C ASP A 13 -0.97 12.09 -6.02
N GLY A 14 -1.07 10.84 -6.48
CA GLY A 14 0.04 10.04 -6.99
C GLY A 14 0.85 9.33 -5.91
N THR A 15 0.49 9.43 -4.63
CA THR A 15 1.14 8.66 -3.55
C THR A 15 0.97 7.16 -3.80
N MET A 16 2.08 6.42 -3.81
CA MET A 16 2.06 4.96 -3.93
C MET A 16 1.74 4.34 -2.58
N VAL A 17 0.75 3.44 -2.53
CA VAL A 17 0.39 2.67 -1.33
C VAL A 17 0.83 1.23 -1.54
N VAL A 18 1.72 0.74 -0.68
CA VAL A 18 2.20 -0.65 -0.69
C VAL A 18 1.63 -1.36 0.53
N VAL A 19 0.86 -2.43 0.29
CA VAL A 19 0.16 -3.16 1.34
C VAL A 19 0.69 -4.58 1.44
N ASP A 20 1.19 -4.96 2.61
CA ASP A 20 1.68 -6.31 2.86
C ASP A 20 0.54 -7.32 3.07
N ASN A 21 0.77 -8.58 2.68
CA ASN A 21 -0.19 -9.70 2.73
C ASN A 21 -1.57 -9.42 2.10
N ALA A 22 -1.65 -8.47 1.17
CA ALA A 22 -2.92 -8.00 0.61
C ALA A 22 -3.16 -8.43 -0.84
N LYS A 23 -2.25 -9.20 -1.48
CA LYS A 23 -2.41 -9.62 -2.88
C LYS A 23 -3.74 -10.34 -3.17
N LYS A 24 -4.25 -11.13 -2.21
CA LYS A 24 -5.53 -11.86 -2.36
C LYS A 24 -6.76 -10.95 -2.27
N HIS A 25 -6.61 -9.73 -1.79
CA HIS A 25 -7.67 -8.75 -1.59
C HIS A 25 -7.69 -7.67 -2.68
N ILE A 26 -7.00 -7.89 -3.80
CA ILE A 26 -7.04 -6.96 -4.94
C ILE A 26 -8.45 -6.97 -5.53
N GLY A 27 -9.05 -5.78 -5.65
CA GLY A 27 -10.44 -5.60 -6.11
C GLY A 27 -11.47 -5.67 -4.99
N GLU A 28 -11.06 -5.90 -3.74
CA GLU A 28 -11.92 -5.86 -2.56
C GLU A 28 -11.77 -4.54 -1.81
N HIS A 29 -12.81 -4.15 -1.08
CA HIS A 29 -12.74 -3.05 -0.12
C HIS A 29 -12.39 -3.63 1.25
N ILE A 30 -11.20 -3.30 1.77
CA ILE A 30 -10.70 -3.76 3.07
C ILE A 30 -10.12 -2.60 3.86
N ASP A 31 -10.18 -2.71 5.19
CA ASP A 31 -9.54 -1.76 6.10
C ASP A 31 -8.05 -2.07 6.27
N LEU A 32 -7.24 -1.02 6.33
CA LEU A 32 -5.79 -1.09 6.42
C LEU A 32 -5.28 -0.21 7.58
N GLU A 33 -4.19 -0.65 8.21
CA GLU A 33 -3.41 0.14 9.16
C GLU A 33 -2.17 0.71 8.45
N VAL A 34 -2.00 2.04 8.49
CA VAL A 34 -0.79 2.70 8.00
C VAL A 34 0.35 2.43 8.96
N ILE A 35 1.45 1.87 8.45
CA ILE A 35 2.65 1.55 9.23
C ILE A 35 3.65 2.70 9.15
N SER A 36 3.95 3.18 7.94
CA SER A 36 4.97 4.21 7.75
C SER A 36 4.80 4.93 6.41
N LEU A 37 5.49 6.06 6.30
CA LEU A 37 5.56 6.86 5.09
C LEU A 37 7.03 7.10 4.73
N LEU A 38 7.35 6.92 3.46
CA LEU A 38 8.65 7.22 2.87
C LEU A 38 8.46 8.36 1.88
N GLN A 39 9.00 9.53 2.21
CA GLN A 39 9.05 10.67 1.32
C GLN A 39 10.39 10.68 0.57
N THR A 40 10.34 10.82 -0.74
CA THR A 40 11.50 11.06 -1.62
C THR A 40 11.28 12.34 -2.42
N SER A 41 12.32 12.81 -3.12
CA SER A 41 12.18 13.91 -4.08
C SER A 41 11.23 13.59 -5.24
N SER A 42 11.09 12.31 -5.58
CA SER A 42 10.22 11.85 -6.69
C SER A 42 8.78 11.54 -6.27
N GLY A 43 8.46 11.63 -4.98
CA GLY A 43 7.11 11.36 -4.48
C GLY A 43 7.07 10.69 -3.11
N ARG A 44 5.87 10.27 -2.72
CA ARG A 44 5.56 9.66 -1.43
C ARG A 44 5.14 8.20 -1.60
N ILE A 45 5.58 7.38 -0.65
CA ILE A 45 5.16 5.99 -0.52
C ILE A 45 4.56 5.81 0.87
N ILE A 46 3.39 5.18 0.96
CA ILE A 46 2.77 4.73 2.21
C ILE A 46 2.91 3.21 2.29
N PHE A 47 3.40 2.71 3.41
CA PHE A 47 3.38 1.30 3.75
C PHE A 47 2.25 1.02 4.71
N ALA A 48 1.46 0.00 4.41
CA ALA A 48 0.32 -0.41 5.21
C ALA A 48 0.25 -1.95 5.33
N LYS A 49 -0.56 -2.42 6.27
CA LYS A 49 -0.96 -3.82 6.40
C LYS A 49 -2.47 -3.92 6.58
N LYS A 50 -3.02 -5.09 6.30
CA LYS A 50 -4.42 -5.41 6.58
C LYS A 50 -4.73 -5.26 8.07
N LEU A 51 -5.86 -4.64 8.40
CA LEU A 51 -6.45 -4.73 9.75
C LEU A 51 -6.99 -6.16 9.93
N ASN A 52 -6.64 -6.80 11.04
CA ASN A 52 -7.21 -8.11 11.39
C ASN A 52 -8.68 -8.01 11.78
#